data_AF-A0A3D1ZKG9-F1
#
_entry.id   AF-A0A3D1ZKG9-F1
#
_cell.length_a   1.000
_cell.length_b   1.000
_cell.length_c   1.000
_cell.angle_alpha   90.00
_cell.angle_beta   90.00
_cell.angle_gamma   90.00
#
_symmetry.space_group_name_H-M   'P 1'
#
loop_
_entity.id
_entity.type
_entity.pdbx_description
1 polymer ?
#
loop_
_entity_poly.entity_id
_entity_poly.type
_entity_poly.pdbx_seq_one_letter_code
_entity_poly.pdbx_strand_id
1 'polypeptide(L)'
;GGPPLFAGVGGPKSLARAAQWADGLFGQNVGDGNYANFSHYVENAHSLWEEAGRKTKPYVTTSFWYALGPHAKTQLKHYAKSYMDILGQGAVDYILSQQSIDSEAALIDALDTFEAAGCDEVILVPTSAETAELDRTIAALAKR
;
A
#
# COMPACT_ATOMS: atom_id res chain seq x y z
N GLY A 1 14.96 -6.43 23.91
CA GLY A 1 14.32 -5.44 23.01
C GLY A 1 15.17 -5.32 21.78
N GLY A 2 14.56 -5.48 20.62
CA GLY A 2 15.15 -5.27 19.29
C GLY A 2 14.21 -4.40 18.45
N PRO A 3 14.56 -4.09 17.19
CA PRO A 3 13.67 -3.37 16.30
C PRO A 3 12.35 -4.15 16.10
N PRO A 4 11.22 -3.46 15.86
CA PRO A 4 9.97 -4.13 15.55
C PRO A 4 10.12 -4.97 14.27
N LEU A 5 9.47 -6.14 14.25
CA LEU A 5 9.48 -7.04 13.10
C LEU A 5 8.14 -7.02 12.38
N PHE A 6 8.16 -6.61 11.11
CA PHE A 6 6.98 -6.57 10.26
C PHE A 6 7.01 -7.69 9.22
N ALA A 7 5.88 -8.39 9.08
CA ALA A 7 5.75 -9.49 8.14
C ALA A 7 5.07 -9.03 6.84
N GLY A 8 5.73 -9.23 5.71
CA GLY A 8 5.14 -9.05 4.38
C GLY A 8 4.30 -10.26 3.99
N VAL A 9 3.01 -10.26 4.36
CA VAL A 9 2.11 -11.42 4.17
C VAL A 9 0.72 -11.00 3.71
N GLY A 10 0.12 -11.78 2.81
CA GLY A 10 -1.22 -11.51 2.27
C GLY A 10 -2.19 -12.69 2.31
N GLY A 11 -1.70 -13.93 2.31
CA GLY A 11 -2.55 -15.12 2.37
C GLY A 11 -3.03 -15.43 3.80
N PRO A 12 -4.19 -16.08 3.98
CA PRO A 12 -4.77 -16.35 5.30
C PRO A 12 -3.84 -17.18 6.19
N LYS A 13 -3.18 -18.20 5.63
CA LYS A 13 -2.21 -19.05 6.37
C LYS A 13 -0.97 -18.26 6.81
N SER A 14 -0.46 -17.39 5.95
CA SER A 14 0.72 -16.57 6.26
C SER A 14 0.40 -15.48 7.29
N LEU A 15 -0.80 -14.91 7.22
CA LEU A 15 -1.28 -13.91 8.17
C LEU A 15 -1.46 -14.53 9.57
N ALA A 16 -2.12 -15.68 9.66
CA ALA A 16 -2.28 -16.41 10.93
C ALA A 16 -0.94 -16.81 11.55
N ARG A 17 0.05 -17.17 10.71
CA ARG A 17 1.41 -17.44 11.18
C ARG A 17 2.11 -16.18 11.67
N ALA A 18 1.97 -15.06 10.97
CA ALA A 18 2.58 -13.78 11.36
C ALA A 18 2.06 -13.30 12.72
N ALA A 19 0.75 -13.47 12.99
CA ALA A 19 0.13 -13.08 14.26
C ALA A 19 0.79 -13.67 15.51
N GLN A 20 1.47 -14.81 15.37
CA GLN A 20 2.14 -15.47 16.49
C GLN A 20 3.44 -14.78 16.92
N TRP A 21 4.09 -14.01 16.04
CA TRP A 21 5.46 -13.52 16.30
C TRP A 21 5.74 -12.08 15.85
N ALA A 22 5.03 -11.57 14.84
CA ALA A 22 5.30 -10.25 14.29
C ALA A 22 4.75 -9.14 15.20
N ASP A 23 5.38 -7.97 15.14
CA ASP A 23 4.90 -6.75 15.79
C ASP A 23 3.91 -6.00 14.88
N GLY A 24 3.94 -6.32 13.59
CA GLY A 24 3.08 -5.72 12.60
C GLY A 24 3.18 -6.37 11.23
N LEU A 25 2.51 -5.75 10.28
CA LEU A 25 2.31 -6.23 8.93
C LEU A 25 2.76 -5.17 7.96
N PHE A 26 3.55 -5.60 6.98
CA PHE A 26 3.72 -4.87 5.74
C PHE A 26 2.68 -5.41 4.76
N GLY A 27 1.61 -4.65 4.62
CA GLY A 27 0.41 -4.99 3.86
C GLY A 27 0.70 -5.27 2.39
N GLN A 28 -0.31 -5.83 1.72
CA GLN A 28 -0.27 -6.00 0.27
C GLN A 28 -0.28 -4.63 -0.43
N ASN A 29 0.41 -4.52 -1.58
CA ASN A 29 0.21 -3.40 -2.48
C ASN A 29 -1.26 -3.35 -2.90
N VAL A 30 -2.02 -2.41 -2.33
CA VAL A 30 -3.40 -2.13 -2.72
C VAL A 30 -3.32 -1.14 -3.86
N GLY A 31 -2.67 -1.58 -4.93
CA GLY A 31 -2.66 -0.83 -6.17
C GLY A 31 -3.97 -0.98 -6.91
N ASP A 32 -4.96 -1.75 -6.43
CA ASP A 32 -6.14 -2.22 -7.18
C ASP A 32 -7.32 -1.24 -7.22
N GLY A 33 -7.20 -0.08 -6.55
CA GLY A 33 -8.29 0.87 -6.40
C GLY A 33 -9.52 0.30 -5.68
N ASN A 34 -9.45 -0.93 -5.16
CA ASN A 34 -10.50 -1.57 -4.38
C ASN A 34 -10.09 -1.59 -2.90
N TYR A 35 -10.18 -0.42 -2.29
CA TYR A 35 -9.80 -0.22 -0.91
C TYR A 35 -10.64 -1.02 0.11
N ALA A 36 -11.80 -1.58 -0.29
CA ALA A 36 -12.59 -2.46 0.57
C ALA A 36 -11.84 -3.75 0.95
N ASN A 37 -10.96 -4.23 0.07
CA ASN A 37 -10.10 -5.38 0.37
C ASN A 37 -9.13 -5.07 1.53
N PHE A 38 -8.70 -3.81 1.65
CA PHE A 38 -7.75 -3.42 2.69
C PHE A 38 -8.40 -3.35 4.07
N SER A 39 -9.60 -2.78 4.21
CA SER A 39 -10.34 -2.81 5.49
C SER A 39 -10.52 -4.24 6.00
N HIS A 40 -10.92 -5.17 5.11
CA HIS A 40 -11.06 -6.57 5.48
C HIS A 40 -9.72 -7.21 5.90
N TYR A 41 -8.62 -6.83 5.25
CA TYR A 41 -7.28 -7.27 5.66
C TYR A 41 -6.92 -6.79 7.07
N VAL A 42 -7.18 -5.52 7.41
CA VAL A 42 -6.92 -4.96 8.74
C VAL A 42 -7.79 -5.65 9.79
N GLU A 43 -9.09 -5.80 9.55
CA GLU A 43 -10.02 -6.48 10.48
C GLU A 43 -9.58 -7.92 10.77
N ASN A 44 -9.19 -8.66 9.73
CA ASN A 44 -8.71 -10.03 9.86
C ASN A 44 -7.38 -10.08 10.63
N ALA A 45 -6.46 -9.16 10.36
CA ALA A 45 -5.21 -9.06 11.10
C ALA A 45 -5.44 -8.81 12.60
N HIS A 46 -6.35 -7.90 12.94
CA HIS A 46 -6.72 -7.64 14.33
C HIS A 46 -7.29 -8.89 15.01
N SER A 47 -8.24 -9.56 14.34
CA SER A 47 -8.86 -10.79 14.85
C SER A 47 -7.83 -11.89 15.12
N LEU A 48 -6.91 -12.12 14.18
CA LEU A 48 -5.85 -13.12 14.33
C LEU A 48 -4.84 -12.77 15.44
N TRP A 49 -4.57 -11.48 15.68
CA TRP A 49 -3.74 -11.05 16.80
C TRP A 49 -4.42 -11.31 18.15
N GLU A 50 -5.72 -11.04 18.24
CA GLU A 50 -6.52 -11.34 19.44
C GLU A 50 -6.59 -12.85 19.71
N GLU A 51 -6.87 -13.65 18.68
CA GLU A 51 -6.87 -15.12 18.75
C GLU A 51 -5.50 -15.71 19.15
N ALA A 52 -4.42 -15.07 18.72
CA ALA A 52 -3.05 -15.41 19.13
C ALA A 52 -2.70 -14.96 20.57
N GLY A 53 -3.66 -14.35 21.30
CA GLY A 53 -3.46 -13.88 22.66
C GLY A 53 -2.50 -12.69 22.78
N ARG A 54 -2.34 -11.91 21.69
CA ARG A 54 -1.45 -10.74 21.66
C ARG A 54 -2.08 -9.63 22.50
N LYS A 55 -1.26 -8.92 23.28
CA LYS A 55 -1.72 -7.81 24.15
C LYS A 55 -1.81 -6.46 23.43
N THR A 56 -1.27 -6.38 22.22
CA THR A 56 -1.22 -5.17 21.40
C THR A 56 -1.80 -5.48 20.03
N LYS A 57 -2.44 -4.50 19.40
CA LYS A 57 -2.84 -4.61 17.99
C LYS A 57 -1.59 -4.72 17.09
N PRO A 58 -1.69 -5.34 15.90
CA PRO A 58 -0.63 -5.27 14.91
C PRO A 58 -0.42 -3.82 14.48
N TYR A 59 0.83 -3.43 14.23
CA TYR A 59 1.11 -2.24 13.43
C TYR A 59 0.83 -2.57 11.94
N VAL A 60 0.02 -1.79 11.25
CA VAL A 60 -0.30 -2.03 9.84
C VAL A 60 0.27 -0.92 8.97
N THR A 61 1.15 -1.28 8.05
CA THR A 61 1.70 -0.35 7.03
C THR A 61 1.41 -0.88 5.64
N THR A 62 1.31 0.00 4.64
CA THR A 62 1.10 -0.36 3.23
C THR A 62 1.89 0.56 2.29
N SER A 63 1.88 0.27 0.99
CA SER A 63 2.48 1.12 -0.03
C SER A 63 1.65 1.15 -1.30
N PHE A 64 1.82 2.20 -2.10
CA PHE A 64 1.33 2.25 -3.47
C PHE A 64 2.25 3.10 -4.36
N TRP A 65 2.18 2.82 -5.66
CA TRP A 65 2.78 3.67 -6.68
C TRP A 65 1.88 4.85 -7.02
N TYR A 66 2.48 6.01 -7.22
CA TYR A 66 1.76 7.19 -7.66
C TYR A 66 2.59 8.07 -8.61
N ALA A 67 1.90 9.02 -9.25
CA ALA A 67 2.49 10.10 -10.02
C ALA A 67 1.56 11.34 -9.98
N LEU A 68 2.11 12.55 -9.92
CA LEU A 68 1.37 13.82 -9.85
C LEU A 68 1.78 14.81 -10.95
N GLY A 69 2.81 14.46 -11.75
CA GLY A 69 3.30 15.29 -12.85
C GLY A 69 2.35 15.39 -14.06
N PRO A 70 2.67 16.24 -15.06
CA PRO A 70 1.84 16.45 -16.27
C PRO A 70 1.56 15.19 -17.10
N HIS A 71 2.36 14.14 -16.90
CA HIS A 71 2.25 12.86 -17.59
C HIS A 71 1.97 11.70 -16.64
N ALA A 72 1.42 11.98 -15.46
CA ALA A 72 1.26 11.04 -14.35
C ALA A 72 0.73 9.67 -14.77
N LYS A 73 -0.39 9.64 -15.51
CA LYS A 73 -0.99 8.39 -16.01
C LYS A 73 -0.07 7.58 -16.90
N THR A 74 0.63 8.25 -17.82
CA THR A 74 1.57 7.59 -18.74
C THR A 74 2.81 7.10 -18.00
N GLN A 75 3.33 7.91 -17.08
CA GLN A 75 4.47 7.57 -16.21
C GLN A 75 4.16 6.32 -15.37
N LEU A 76 3.02 6.32 -14.67
CA LEU A 76 2.58 5.22 -13.81
C LEU A 76 2.43 3.92 -14.61
N LYS A 77 1.80 3.98 -15.79
CA LYS A 77 1.69 2.83 -16.71
C LYS A 77 3.04 2.34 -17.20
N HIS A 78 3.94 3.25 -17.60
CA HIS A 78 5.26 2.88 -18.09
C HIS A 78 6.08 2.21 -16.99
N TYR A 79 6.10 2.80 -15.79
CA TYR A 79 6.81 2.28 -14.64
C TYR A 79 6.29 0.89 -14.26
N ALA A 80 4.98 0.74 -14.09
CA ALA A 80 4.36 -0.53 -13.72
C ALA A 80 4.63 -1.63 -14.77
N LYS A 81 4.57 -1.30 -16.07
CA LYS A 81 4.92 -2.25 -17.14
C LYS A 81 6.37 -2.70 -17.03
N SER A 82 7.31 -1.76 -16.93
CA SER A 82 8.74 -2.05 -16.84
C SER A 82 9.09 -2.84 -15.58
N TYR A 83 8.49 -2.50 -14.44
CA TYR A 83 8.71 -3.20 -13.18
C TYR A 83 8.15 -4.63 -13.18
N MET A 84 7.00 -4.84 -13.81
CA MET A 84 6.31 -6.13 -13.83
C MET A 84 6.63 -7.01 -15.05
N ASP A 85 7.50 -6.56 -15.96
CA ASP A 85 7.84 -7.29 -17.19
C ASP A 85 8.34 -8.72 -16.90
N ILE A 86 8.96 -8.93 -15.73
CA ILE A 86 9.41 -10.23 -15.23
C ILE A 86 8.29 -11.25 -15.00
N LEU A 87 7.03 -10.81 -14.86
CA LEU A 87 5.87 -11.66 -14.54
C LEU A 87 5.16 -12.21 -15.79
N GLY A 88 5.57 -11.81 -16.99
CA GLY A 88 4.92 -12.18 -18.25
C GLY A 88 3.65 -11.37 -18.57
N GLN A 89 3.28 -11.35 -19.86
CA GLN A 89 2.31 -10.36 -20.41
C GLN A 89 0.93 -10.35 -19.74
N GLY A 90 0.37 -11.51 -19.35
CA GLY A 90 -0.96 -11.56 -18.74
C GLY A 90 -1.05 -10.97 -17.32
N ALA A 91 0.03 -11.07 -16.54
CA ALA A 91 0.09 -10.49 -15.19
C ALA A 91 0.28 -8.97 -15.24
N VAL A 92 0.97 -8.48 -16.26
CA VAL A 92 1.24 -7.05 -16.48
C VAL A 92 -0.07 -6.27 -16.68
N ASP A 93 -0.98 -6.73 -17.54
CA ASP A 93 -2.21 -6.00 -17.83
C ASP A 93 -3.14 -5.88 -16.61
N TYR A 94 -3.24 -6.93 -15.79
CA TYR A 94 -3.99 -6.89 -14.54
C TYR A 94 -3.40 -5.89 -13.55
N ILE A 95 -2.06 -5.85 -13.41
CA ILE A 95 -1.39 -4.91 -12.50
C ILE A 95 -1.50 -3.46 -13.02
N LEU A 96 -1.47 -3.27 -14.34
CA LEU A 96 -1.67 -1.97 -14.96
C LEU A 96 -3.09 -1.43 -14.80
N SER A 97 -4.11 -2.29 -14.81
CA SER A 97 -5.49 -1.86 -14.61
C SER A 97 -5.77 -1.40 -13.19
N GLN A 98 -4.93 -1.86 -12.26
CA GLN A 98 -4.99 -1.50 -10.86
C GLN A 98 -4.45 -0.06 -10.65
N GLN A 99 -3.34 0.35 -11.29
CA GLN A 99 -2.67 1.61 -10.97
C GLN A 99 -3.50 2.88 -11.30
N SER A 100 -4.03 3.54 -10.27
CA SER A 100 -4.99 4.66 -10.41
C SER A 100 -4.59 5.97 -9.71
N ILE A 101 -3.47 6.00 -8.98
CA ILE A 101 -3.07 7.18 -8.20
C ILE A 101 -2.22 8.11 -9.07
N ASP A 102 -2.88 8.73 -10.05
CA ASP A 102 -2.27 9.59 -11.07
C ASP A 102 -2.66 11.08 -10.94
N SER A 103 -3.18 11.48 -9.77
CA SER A 103 -3.57 12.86 -9.48
C SER A 103 -3.52 13.18 -7.98
N GLU A 104 -3.48 14.48 -7.64
CA GLU A 104 -3.55 14.95 -6.25
C GLU A 104 -4.82 14.43 -5.55
N ALA A 105 -5.98 14.53 -6.20
CA ALA A 105 -7.24 14.06 -5.64
C ALA A 105 -7.22 12.55 -5.36
N ALA A 106 -6.70 11.75 -6.29
CA ALA A 106 -6.59 10.30 -6.10
C ALA A 106 -5.61 9.93 -4.98
N LEU A 107 -4.52 10.69 -4.81
CA LEU A 107 -3.57 10.51 -3.71
C LEU A 107 -4.25 10.76 -2.35
N ILE A 108 -4.99 11.87 -2.22
CA ILE A 108 -5.67 12.21 -0.97
C ILE A 108 -6.76 11.18 -0.65
N ASP A 109 -7.58 10.81 -1.64
CA ASP A 109 -8.64 9.80 -1.47
C ASP A 109 -8.07 8.45 -1.02
N ALA A 110 -6.94 8.01 -1.59
CA ALA A 110 -6.25 6.81 -1.17
C ALA A 110 -5.80 6.89 0.30
N LEU A 111 -5.17 7.99 0.69
CA LEU A 111 -4.69 8.21 2.05
C LEU A 111 -5.83 8.23 3.07
N ASP A 112 -6.91 8.96 2.78
CA ASP A 112 -8.11 9.01 3.62
C ASP A 112 -8.72 7.62 3.80
N THR A 113 -8.74 6.84 2.72
CA THR A 113 -9.31 5.49 2.76
C THR A 113 -8.45 4.53 3.59
N PHE A 114 -7.12 4.57 3.44
CA PHE A 114 -6.22 3.73 4.26
C PHE A 114 -6.27 4.12 5.74
N GLU A 115 -6.31 5.42 6.04
CA GLU A 115 -6.44 5.91 7.42
C GLU A 115 -7.77 5.46 8.04
N ALA A 116 -8.88 5.63 7.32
CA ALA A 116 -10.21 5.18 7.78
C ALA A 116 -10.28 3.67 7.99
N ALA A 117 -9.52 2.89 7.21
CA ALA A 117 -9.40 1.45 7.37
C ALA A 117 -8.49 1.01 8.54
N GLY A 118 -7.83 1.95 9.23
CA GLY A 118 -6.96 1.66 10.37
C GLY A 118 -5.50 1.38 10.02
N CYS A 119 -5.03 1.81 8.84
CA CYS A 119 -3.61 1.79 8.50
C CYS A 119 -2.83 2.76 9.42
N ASP A 120 -1.76 2.29 10.04
CA ASP A 120 -0.91 3.13 10.90
C ASP A 120 0.11 3.94 10.08
N GLU A 121 0.52 3.46 8.89
CA GLU A 121 1.46 4.15 8.00
C GLU A 121 1.24 3.79 6.53
N VAL A 122 1.44 4.78 5.64
CA VAL A 122 1.43 4.58 4.19
C VAL A 122 2.76 5.04 3.61
N ILE A 123 3.46 4.14 2.93
CA ILE A 123 4.68 4.43 2.19
C ILE A 123 4.33 4.89 0.78
N LEU A 124 4.55 6.17 0.52
CA LEU A 124 4.36 6.78 -0.80
C LEU A 124 5.54 6.45 -1.72
N VAL A 125 5.29 5.74 -2.82
CA VAL A 125 6.34 5.33 -3.76
C VAL A 125 6.17 6.09 -5.10
N PRO A 126 6.91 7.20 -5.32
CA PRO A 126 6.83 7.92 -6.57
C PRO A 126 7.40 7.08 -7.71
N THR A 127 6.77 7.14 -8.88
CA THR A 127 7.23 6.47 -10.10
C THR A 127 8.21 7.30 -10.94
N SER A 128 8.74 8.37 -10.35
CA SER A 128 9.71 9.29 -10.94
C SER A 128 10.92 9.43 -10.02
N ALA A 129 12.10 9.64 -10.63
CA ALA A 129 13.32 10.01 -9.91
C ALA A 129 13.46 11.54 -9.73
N GLU A 130 12.58 12.33 -10.36
CA GLU A 130 12.62 13.78 -10.32
C GLU A 130 12.14 14.32 -8.97
N THR A 131 12.92 15.18 -8.33
CA THR A 131 12.56 15.78 -7.03
C THR A 131 11.29 16.62 -7.10
N ALA A 132 10.95 17.14 -8.29
CA ALA A 132 9.71 17.89 -8.51
C ALA A 132 8.44 17.06 -8.25
N GLU A 133 8.51 15.73 -8.26
CA GLU A 133 7.39 14.88 -7.81
C GLU A 133 7.19 15.00 -6.29
N LEU A 134 8.29 15.03 -5.52
CA LEU A 134 8.25 15.20 -4.06
C LEU A 134 7.69 16.58 -3.67
N ASP A 135 8.07 17.63 -4.39
CA ASP A 135 7.54 18.98 -4.16
C ASP A 135 6.01 19.03 -4.35
N ARG A 136 5.49 18.36 -5.38
CA ARG A 136 4.04 18.22 -5.61
C ARG A 136 3.38 17.43 -4.50
N THR A 137 4.00 16.34 -4.04
CA THR A 137 3.49 15.51 -2.95
C THR A 137 3.41 16.31 -1.64
N ILE A 138 4.44 17.06 -1.29
CA ILE A 138 4.43 17.94 -0.11
C ILE A 138 3.32 18.98 -0.23
N ALA A 139 3.17 19.62 -1.39
CA ALA A 139 2.12 20.61 -1.64
C ALA A 139 0.71 20.01 -1.57
N ALA A 140 0.52 18.77 -2.03
CA ALA A 140 -0.73 18.03 -1.92
C ALA A 140 -1.06 17.71 -0.45
N LEU A 141 -0.10 17.14 0.28
CA LEU A 141 -0.27 16.75 1.69
C LEU A 141 -0.53 17.95 2.61
N ALA A 142 0.08 19.11 2.33
CA ALA A 142 -0.16 20.33 3.09
C ALA A 142 -1.60 20.87 2.99
N LYS A 143 -2.41 20.36 2.04
CA LYS A 143 -3.82 20.73 1.85
C LYS A 143 -4.81 19.73 2.48
N ARG A 144 -4.33 18.55 2.88
CA ARG A 144 -5.11 17.50 3.55
C ARG A 144 -5.27 17.84 5.02
#